data_AF-A0A2X2WBN7-F1
#
_entry.id   AF-A0A2X2WBN7-F1
#
_cell.length_a   1.000
_cell.length_b   1.000
_cell.length_c   1.000
_cell.angle_alpha   90.00
_cell.angle_beta   90.00
_cell.angle_gamma   90.00
#
_symmetry.space_group_name_H-M   'P 1'
#
loop_
_entity.id
_entity.type
_entity.pdbx_description
1 polymer ?
#
loop_
_entity_poly.entity_id
_entity_poly.type
_entity_poly.pdbx_seq_one_letter_code
_entity_poly.pdbx_strand_id
1 'polypeptide(L)'
;MSTDNKQSLSAITLAAIGVVYGDIGTSPLYTLRECLSGQFGFGVERDAVFGFLSLIFWLLIFVVSIKYLTFVMRADNAGEGGILTLMSLAGRNTSAKK
;
A
#
# COMPACT_ATOMS: atom_id res chain seq x y z
N MET A 1 21.81 -5.92 -36.68
CA MET A 1 21.31 -7.12 -36.00
C MET A 1 20.70 -6.66 -34.68
N SER A 2 19.41 -6.37 -34.68
CA SER A 2 18.70 -5.88 -33.49
C SER A 2 18.36 -7.10 -32.64
N THR A 3 19.11 -7.31 -31.56
CA THR A 3 18.78 -8.34 -30.56
C THR A 3 17.56 -7.86 -29.78
N ASP A 4 16.38 -8.32 -30.20
CA ASP A 4 15.15 -8.22 -29.41
C ASP A 4 15.32 -9.05 -28.14
N ASN A 5 15.85 -8.40 -27.11
CA ASN A 5 15.97 -8.94 -25.77
C ASN A 5 14.56 -8.92 -25.17
N LYS A 6 13.75 -9.94 -25.49
CA LYS A 6 12.43 -10.15 -24.87
C LYS A 6 12.66 -10.33 -23.38
N GLN A 7 12.62 -9.22 -22.65
CA GLN A 7 12.66 -9.21 -21.20
C GLN A 7 11.56 -10.16 -20.72
N SER A 8 11.97 -11.18 -19.96
CA SER A 8 11.04 -12.18 -19.48
C SER A 8 9.91 -11.49 -18.72
N LEU A 9 8.66 -11.75 -19.09
CA LEU A 9 7.49 -11.19 -18.41
C LEU A 9 7.53 -11.46 -16.91
N SER A 10 8.08 -12.61 -16.50
CA SER A 10 8.29 -12.94 -15.09
C SER A 10 9.25 -11.98 -14.38
N ALA A 11 10.33 -11.56 -15.05
CA ALA A 11 11.30 -10.64 -14.50
C ALA A 11 10.71 -9.23 -14.33
N ILE A 12 9.95 -8.75 -15.32
CA ILE A 12 9.26 -7.46 -15.25
C ILE A 12 8.17 -7.48 -14.17
N THR A 13 7.41 -8.58 -14.08
CA THR A 13 6.35 -8.73 -13.06
C THR A 13 6.95 -8.71 -11.65
N LEU A 14 8.05 -9.44 -11.43
CA LEU A 14 8.74 -9.44 -10.14
C LEU A 14 9.28 -8.05 -9.79
N ALA A 15 9.84 -7.33 -10.76
CA ALA A 15 10.31 -5.96 -10.57
C ALA A 15 9.14 -5.02 -10.21
N ALA A 16 8.01 -5.10 -10.92
CA ALA A 16 6.84 -4.27 -10.64
C ALA A 16 6.25 -4.54 -9.24
N ILE A 17 6.14 -5.82 -8.86
CA ILE A 17 5.75 -6.23 -7.51
C ILE A 17 6.72 -5.65 -6.48
N GLY A 18 8.04 -5.77 -6.72
CA GLY A 18 9.07 -5.24 -5.83
C GLY A 18 8.97 -3.73 -5.61
N VAL A 19 8.68 -2.96 -6.65
CA VAL A 19 8.48 -1.50 -6.55
C VAL A 19 7.25 -1.17 -5.70
N VAL A 20 6.12 -1.84 -5.95
CA VAL A 20 4.86 -1.57 -5.23
C VAL A 20 4.97 -1.95 -3.75
N TYR A 21 5.48 -3.14 -3.45
CA TYR A 21 5.70 -3.56 -2.05
C TYR A 21 6.78 -2.72 -1.36
N GLY A 22 7.77 -2.24 -2.12
CA GLY A 22 8.76 -1.28 -1.64
C GLY A 22 8.13 0.02 -1.16
N ASP A 23 7.27 0.63 -1.99
CA ASP A 23 6.56 1.88 -1.66
C ASP A 23 5.69 1.74 -0.40
N ILE A 24 4.93 0.63 -0.31
CA ILE A 24 4.10 0.32 0.88
C ILE A 24 4.95 0.18 2.16
N GLY A 25 6.16 -0.35 2.06
CA GLY A 25 7.04 -0.63 3.19
C GLY A 25 7.86 0.55 3.69
N THR A 26 8.03 1.61 2.91
CA THR A 26 8.88 2.76 3.29
C THR A 26 8.37 3.48 4.53
N SER A 27 7.05 3.67 4.64
CA SER A 27 6.42 4.42 5.72
C SER A 27 6.54 3.72 7.08
N PRO A 28 6.25 2.40 7.21
CA PRO A 28 6.55 1.66 8.45
C PRO A 28 8.02 1.66 8.83
N LEU A 29 8.94 1.52 7.87
CA LEU A 29 10.38 1.51 8.15
C LEU A 29 10.86 2.86 8.70
N TYR A 30 10.39 3.97 8.14
CA TYR A 30 10.69 5.31 8.66
C TYR A 30 10.11 5.50 10.05
N THR A 31 8.87 5.08 10.27
CA THR A 31 8.21 5.17 11.58
C THR A 31 8.99 4.38 12.63
N LEU A 32 9.38 3.14 12.32
CA LEU A 32 10.17 2.31 13.23
C LEU A 32 11.52 2.95 13.55
N ARG A 33 12.21 3.49 12.53
CA ARG A 33 13.48 4.20 12.71
C ARG A 33 13.31 5.42 13.63
N GLU A 34 12.26 6.20 13.44
CA GLU A 34 12.01 7.40 14.25
C GLU A 34 11.68 7.04 15.70
N CYS A 35 10.85 6.01 15.92
CA CYS A 35 10.50 5.53 17.26
C CYS A 35 11.69 4.98 18.04
N LEU A 36 12.67 4.38 17.36
CA LEU A 36 13.84 3.73 17.99
C LEU A 36 15.09 4.63 18.03
N SER A 37 15.21 5.64 17.16
CA SER A 37 16.44 6.44 16.98
C SER A 37 16.26 7.96 17.15
N GLY A 38 15.07 8.46 17.49
CA GLY A 38 14.82 9.88 17.74
C GLY A 38 15.28 10.37 19.12
N GLN A 39 15.34 11.70 19.31
CA GLN A 39 15.69 12.33 20.61
C GLN A 39 14.76 11.95 21.78
N PHE A 40 13.56 11.46 21.47
CA PHE A 40 12.56 10.95 22.42
C PHE A 40 12.34 9.42 22.29
N GLY A 41 13.21 8.72 21.55
CA GLY A 41 13.07 7.30 21.29
C GLY A 41 13.31 6.46 22.55
N PHE A 42 12.61 5.33 22.66
CA PHE A 42 12.71 4.41 23.80
C PHE A 42 14.05 3.64 23.87
N GLY A 43 15.02 3.99 23.04
CA GLY A 43 16.23 3.21 22.81
C GLY A 43 15.95 1.90 22.06
N VAL A 44 17.02 1.19 21.70
CA VAL A 44 16.92 -0.12 21.03
C VAL A 44 16.83 -1.23 22.07
N GLU A 45 15.83 -1.15 22.96
CA GLU A 45 15.49 -2.24 23.87
C GLU A 45 14.64 -3.29 23.17
N ARG A 46 14.86 -4.56 23.53
CA ARG A 46 14.20 -5.71 22.91
C ARG A 46 12.67 -5.59 22.97
N ASP A 47 12.13 -5.17 24.11
CA ASP A 47 10.69 -5.06 24.32
C ASP A 47 10.07 -3.91 23.51
N ALA A 48 10.77 -2.78 23.39
CA ALA A 48 10.35 -1.67 22.54
C ALA A 48 10.31 -2.09 21.06
N VAL A 49 11.35 -2.77 20.58
CA VAL A 49 11.42 -3.25 19.18
C VAL A 49 10.26 -4.19 18.87
N PHE A 50 10.03 -5.22 19.69
CA PHE A 50 8.92 -6.14 19.46
C PHE A 50 7.56 -5.48 19.63
N GLY A 51 7.42 -4.51 20.54
CA GLY A 51 6.21 -3.71 20.72
C GLY A 51 5.86 -2.92 19.45
N PHE A 52 6.81 -2.15 18.90
CA PHE A 52 6.58 -1.39 17.67
C PHE A 52 6.36 -2.29 16.46
N LEU A 53 7.09 -3.42 16.35
CA LEU A 53 6.92 -4.36 15.25
C LEU A 53 5.50 -4.97 15.25
N SER A 54 4.99 -5.32 16.44
CA SER A 54 3.62 -5.81 16.63
C SER A 54 2.58 -4.75 16.25
N LEU A 55 2.77 -3.50 16.70
CA LEU A 55 1.89 -2.38 16.35
C LEU A 55 1.83 -2.14 14.84
N ILE A 56 2.99 -2.13 14.17
CA ILE A 56 3.08 -1.99 12.71
C ILE A 56 2.38 -3.15 12.01
N PHE A 57 2.60 -4.38 12.47
CA PHE A 57 1.97 -5.57 11.91
C PHE A 57 0.44 -5.47 11.99
N TRP A 58 -0.11 -5.20 13.17
CA TRP A 58 -1.54 -5.06 13.36
C TRP A 58 -2.13 -3.86 12.62
N LEU A 59 -1.41 -2.74 12.56
CA LEU A 59 -1.80 -1.57 11.76
C LEU A 59 -1.95 -1.93 10.28
N LEU A 60 -0.98 -2.63 9.69
CA LEU A 60 -1.04 -3.04 8.28
C LEU A 60 -2.23 -3.96 8.03
N ILE A 61 -2.46 -4.94 8.90
CA ILE A 61 -3.64 -5.83 8.82
C ILE A 61 -4.94 -5.03 8.88
N PHE A 62 -5.10 -4.13 9.87
CA PHE A 62 -6.31 -3.33 9.99
C PHE A 62 -6.53 -2.38 8.81
N VAL A 63 -5.47 -1.72 8.34
CA VAL A 63 -5.57 -0.81 7.19
C VAL A 63 -5.98 -1.60 5.94
N VAL A 64 -5.40 -2.76 5.67
CA VAL A 64 -5.78 -3.60 4.53
C VAL A 64 -7.20 -4.15 4.67
N SER A 65 -7.54 -4.71 5.83
CA SER A 65 -8.86 -5.33 6.08
C SER A 65 -10.01 -4.33 6.17
N ILE A 66 -9.77 -3.15 6.76
CA ILE A 66 -10.81 -2.14 6.92
C ILE A 66 -10.77 -1.19 5.73
N LYS A 67 -9.73 -0.36 5.58
CA LYS A 67 -9.70 0.69 4.55
C LYS A 67 -9.81 0.12 3.13
N TYR A 68 -8.97 -0.86 2.79
CA TYR A 68 -8.92 -1.35 1.41
C TYR A 68 -10.06 -2.33 1.09
N LEU A 69 -10.28 -3.33 1.94
CA LEU A 69 -11.34 -4.31 1.71
C LEU A 69 -12.76 -3.74 1.85
N THR A 70 -13.00 -2.75 2.71
CA THR A 70 -14.35 -2.15 2.81
C THR A 70 -14.60 -0.98 1.87
N PHE A 71 -13.58 -0.22 1.46
CA PHE A 71 -13.80 0.96 0.62
C PHE A 71 -13.40 0.72 -0.84
N VAL A 72 -12.27 0.06 -1.07
CA VAL A 72 -11.76 -0.17 -2.43
C VAL A 72 -12.44 -1.38 -3.06
N MET A 73 -12.57 -2.48 -2.31
CA MET A 73 -13.21 -3.71 -2.82
C MET A 73 -14.74 -3.67 -2.80
N ARG A 74 -15.38 -2.75 -2.04
CA ARG A 74 -16.84 -2.52 -2.08
C ARG A 74 -17.27 -1.40 -3.04
N ALA A 75 -16.31 -0.76 -3.72
CA ALA A 75 -16.59 0.20 -4.78
C ALA A 75 -16.60 -0.49 -6.15
N ASP A 76 -17.27 -1.62 -6.19
CA ASP A 76 -17.50 -2.49 -7.33
C ASP A 76 -18.85 -2.11 -7.97
N ASN A 77 -18.81 -1.63 -9.22
CA ASN A 77 -20.00 -1.36 -10.03
C ASN A 77 -20.12 -2.47 -11.07
N ALA A 78 -20.99 -3.46 -10.81
CA ALA A 78 -21.36 -4.50 -11.76
C ALA A 78 -20.17 -5.26 -12.40
N GLY A 79 -19.17 -5.65 -11.59
CA GLY A 79 -18.11 -6.56 -12.02
C GLY A 79 -16.77 -5.91 -12.41
N GLU A 80 -16.69 -4.58 -12.49
CA GLU A 80 -15.41 -3.86 -12.57
C GLU A 80 -15.08 -3.24 -11.19
N GLY A 81 -14.22 -3.89 -10.43
CA GLY A 81 -13.69 -3.36 -9.17
C GLY A 81 -12.47 -2.48 -9.42
N GLY A 82 -12.43 -1.27 -8.84
CA GLY A 82 -11.21 -0.46 -8.86
C GLY A 82 -11.42 1.05 -8.88
N ILE A 83 -10.31 1.77 -8.99
CA ILE A 83 -10.28 3.24 -8.94
C ILE A 83 -10.94 3.90 -10.16
N LEU A 84 -10.99 3.20 -11.31
CA LEU A 84 -11.68 3.62 -12.53
C LEU A 84 -13.20 3.65 -12.34
N THR A 85 -13.72 2.68 -11.61
CA THR A 85 -15.14 2.57 -11.26
C THR A 85 -15.55 3.68 -10.28
N LEU A 86 -14.70 3.97 -9.29
CA LEU A 86 -14.85 5.11 -8.39
C LEU A 86 -14.81 6.46 -9.13
N MET A 87 -13.89 6.66 -10.07
CA MET A 87 -13.87 7.87 -10.91
C MET A 87 -15.14 8.01 -11.76
N SER A 88 -15.64 6.91 -12.33
CA SER A 88 -16.89 6.90 -13.08
C SER A 88 -18.10 7.26 -12.19
N LEU A 89 -18.22 6.70 -10.98
CA LEU A 89 -19.30 7.04 -10.05
C LEU A 89 -19.23 8.49 -9.55
N ALA A 90 -18.03 9.00 -9.25
CA ALA A 90 -17.83 10.38 -8.80
C ALA A 90 -18.20 11.40 -9.88
N GLY A 91 -17.92 11.11 -11.16
CA GLY A 91 -18.35 11.93 -12.29
C GLY A 91 -19.87 11.93 -12.50
N ARG A 92 -20.55 10.83 -12.16
CA ARG A 92 -22.01 10.71 -12.30
C ARG A 92 -22.78 11.48 -11.23
N ASN A 93 -22.25 11.54 -10.01
CA ASN A 93 -22.84 12.32 -8.91
C ASN A 93 -22.51 13.81 -8.93
N THR A 94 -21.58 14.25 -9.79
CA THR A 94 -21.23 15.66 -9.98
C THR A 94 -21.84 16.30 -11.23
N SER A 95 -22.46 15.51 -12.13
CA SER A 95 -23.23 16.02 -13.26
C SER A 95 -24.71 16.22 -12.90
N ALA A 96 -24.96 17.13 -11.97
CA ALA A 96 -26.29 17.68 -11.69
C ALA A 96 -26.19 19.18 -11.42
N LYS A 97 -25.64 19.93 -12.36
CA LYS A 97 -26.01 21.35 -12.54
C LYS A 97 -25.71 21.80 -13.97
N LYS A 98 -26.74 21.73 -14.80
CA LYS A 98 -26.90 22.66 -15.92
C LYS A 98 -27.54 23.93 -15.39
#